data_AF-A0AAU4D5T8-F1
#
_entry.id   AF-A0AAU4D5T8-F1
#
_cell.length_a   1.000
_cell.length_b   1.000
_cell.length_c   1.000
_cell.angle_alpha   90.00
_cell.angle_beta   90.00
_cell.angle_gamma   90.00
#
_symmetry.space_group_name_H-M   'P 1'
#
loop_
_entity.id
_entity.type
_entity.pdbx_description
1 polymer ?
#
loop_
_entity_poly.entity_id
_entity_poly.type
_entity_poly.pdbx_seq_one_letter_code
_entity_poly.pdbx_strand_id
1 'polypeptide(L)' 'MAKTQLNVRVDEDTARAARERALERGMSVNRYIEELVRQDAGEAGHTFVESAADFMKQYEAVFVEEFGAELEGRREGRH' A
#
# COMPACT_ATOMS: atom_id res chain seq x y z
N MET A 1 1.63 20.92 -0.39
CA MET A 1 3.07 20.62 -0.31
C MET A 1 3.72 21.04 -1.62
N ALA A 2 4.91 21.66 -1.59
CA ALA A 2 5.66 21.96 -2.80
C ALA A 2 6.11 20.64 -3.48
N LYS A 3 6.25 20.64 -4.81
CA LYS A 3 6.78 19.47 -5.52
C LYS A 3 8.27 19.34 -5.26
N THR A 4 8.72 18.14 -4.89
CA THR A 4 10.14 17.79 -4.74
C THR A 4 10.69 17.31 -6.08
N GLN A 5 11.90 17.73 -6.45
CA GLN A 5 12.58 17.28 -7.66
C GLN A 5 13.36 15.99 -7.39
N LEU A 6 13.20 14.99 -8.25
CA LEU A 6 13.97 13.75 -8.25
C LEU A 6 14.74 13.65 -9.59
N ASN A 7 16.06 13.54 -9.53
CA ASN A 7 16.90 13.35 -10.71
C ASN A 7 17.20 11.84 -10.86
N VAL A 8 16.66 11.22 -11.91
CA VAL A 8 16.87 9.79 -12.20
C VAL A 8 17.60 9.66 -13.53
N ARG A 9 18.64 8.83 -13.57
CA ARG A 9 19.25 8.37 -14.82
C ARG A 9 18.64 7.04 -15.20
N VAL A 10 18.20 6.91 -16.44
CA VAL A 10 17.66 5.69 -17.02
C VAL A 10 18.30 5.48 -18.38
N ASP A 11 18.25 4.24 -18.87
CA ASP A 11 18.61 3.95 -20.25
C ASP A 11 17.62 4.58 -21.24
N GLU A 12 18.03 4.64 -22.50
CA GLU A 12 17.27 5.30 -23.56
C GLU A 12 15.92 4.62 -23.81
N ASP A 13 15.86 3.30 -23.76
CA ASP A 13 14.66 2.52 -24.02
C ASP A 13 13.60 2.77 -22.95
N THR A 14 14.00 2.78 -21.68
CA THR A 14 13.14 3.14 -20.56
C THR A 14 12.60 4.57 -20.70
N ALA A 15 13.46 5.53 -21.07
CA ALA A 15 13.04 6.91 -21.23
C ALA A 15 12.07 7.09 -22.41
N ARG A 16 12.29 6.35 -23.50
CA ARG A 16 11.41 6.31 -24.67
C ARG A 16 10.05 5.70 -24.33
N ALA A 17 10.03 4.56 -23.65
CA ALA A 17 8.81 3.92 -23.21
C ALA A 17 7.97 4.85 -22.31
N ALA A 18 8.61 5.51 -21.33
CA ALA A 18 7.91 6.47 -20.45
C ALA A 18 7.31 7.64 -21.23
N ARG A 19 8.01 8.14 -22.26
CA ARG A 19 7.51 9.21 -23.16
C ARG A 19 6.31 8.77 -23.98
N GLU A 20 6.41 7.61 -24.63
CA GLU A 20 5.32 7.05 -25.45
C GLU A 20 4.06 6.82 -24.61
N ARG A 21 4.19 6.16 -23.46
CA ARG A 21 3.05 5.91 -22.56
C ARG A 21 2.43 7.18 -21.98
N ALA A 22 3.26 8.18 -21.69
CA ALA A 22 2.76 9.48 -21.23
C ALA A 22 1.96 10.18 -22.34
N LEU A 23 2.46 10.15 -23.59
CA LEU A 23 1.81 10.74 -24.75
C LEU A 23 0.46 10.07 -25.06
N GLU A 24 0.43 8.73 -25.07
CA GLU A 24 -0.81 7.95 -25.30
C GLU A 24 -1.91 8.32 -24.30
N ARG A 25 -1.52 8.67 -23.07
CA ARG A 25 -2.45 9.07 -22.00
C ARG A 25 -2.66 10.58 -21.91
N GLY A 26 -2.12 11.37 -22.85
CA GLY A 26 -2.26 12.82 -22.86
C GLY A 26 -1.66 13.52 -21.64
N MET A 27 -0.63 12.95 -21.02
CA MET A 27 0.00 13.47 -19.81
C MET A 27 1.48 13.78 -20.00
N SER A 28 2.01 14.70 -19.17
CA SER A 28 3.45 14.91 -19.11
C SER A 28 4.16 13.66 -18.57
N VAL A 29 5.41 13.44 -19.00
CA VAL A 29 6.25 12.34 -18.50
C VAL A 29 6.40 12.37 -16.98
N ASN A 30 6.59 13.56 -16.40
CA ASN A 30 6.71 13.72 -14.95
C ASN A 30 5.44 13.25 -14.23
N ARG A 31 4.26 13.58 -14.76
CA ARG A 31 2.99 13.13 -14.19
C ARG A 31 2.80 11.63 -14.35
N TYR A 32 3.18 11.07 -15.50
CA TYR A 32 3.14 9.64 -15.74
C TYR A 32 4.00 8.87 -14.72
N ILE A 33 5.25 9.30 -14.50
CA ILE A 33 6.15 8.69 -13.52
C ILE A 33 5.59 8.82 -12.10
N GLU A 34 5.03 9.99 -11.75
CA GLU A 34 4.41 10.21 -10.43
C GLU A 34 3.24 9.25 -10.17
N GLU A 35 2.37 9.04 -11.16
CA GLU A 35 1.27 8.05 -11.04
C GLU A 35 1.80 6.62 -10.97
N LEU A 36 2.79 6.28 -11.79
CA LEU A 36 3.38 4.94 -11.81
C LEU A 36 3.98 4.59 -10.43
N VAL A 37 4.77 5.50 -9.84
CA VAL A 37 5.35 5.31 -8.51
C VAL A 37 4.28 5.26 -7.42
N ARG A 38 3.21 6.06 -7.54
CA ARG A 38 2.11 6.03 -6.58
C ARG A 38 1.34 4.71 -6.64
N GLN A 39 1.10 4.18 -7.84
CA GLN A 39 0.44 2.90 -8.03
C GLN A 39 1.27 1.76 -7.43
N ASP A 40 2.56 1.72 -7.75
CA ASP A 40 3.52 0.74 -7.21
C ASP A 40 3.60 0.78 -5.68
N ALA A 41 3.76 1.98 -5.09
CA ALA A 41 3.75 2.15 -3.64
C ALA A 41 2.40 1.80 -3.00
N GLY A 42 1.30 2.05 -3.70
CA GLY A 42 -0.06 1.75 -3.27
C GLY A 42 -0.37 0.25 -3.29
N GLU A 43 0.09 -0.48 -4.30
CA GLU A 43 -0.03 -1.95 -4.39
C GLU A 43 0.77 -2.65 -3.30
N ALA A 44 1.98 -2.18 -2.98
CA ALA A 44 2.74 -2.67 -1.83
C ALA A 44 1.99 -2.44 -0.51
N GLY A 45 1.38 -1.26 -0.35
CA GLY A 45 0.53 -0.95 0.81
C GLY A 45 -0.72 -1.82 0.88
N HIS A 46 -1.40 -2.05 -0.25
CA HIS A 46 -2.59 -2.90 -0.33
C HIS A 46 -2.26 -4.36 0.01
N THR A 47 -1.21 -4.90 -0.59
CA THR A 47 -0.73 -6.27 -0.35
C THR A 47 -0.34 -6.47 1.11
N PHE A 48 0.27 -5.46 1.74
CA PHE A 48 0.59 -5.49 3.17
C PHE A 48 -0.67 -5.50 4.05
N VAL A 49 -1.67 -4.68 3.73
CA VAL A 49 -2.95 -4.64 4.47
C VAL A 49 -3.75 -5.93 4.28
N GLU A 50 -3.81 -6.49 3.08
CA GLU A 50 -4.46 -7.79 2.82
C GLU A 50 -3.75 -8.91 3.56
N SER A 51 -2.41 -8.94 3.54
CA SER A 51 -1.62 -9.93 4.27
C SER A 51 -1.81 -9.80 5.79
N ALA A 52 -1.90 -8.57 6.31
CA ALA A 52 -2.20 -8.32 7.72
C ALA A 52 -3.64 -8.75 8.08
N ALA A 53 -4.61 -8.52 7.19
CA ALA A 53 -5.99 -8.96 7.38
C ALA A 53 -6.11 -10.49 7.37
N ASP A 54 -5.40 -11.17 6.48
CA ASP A 54 -5.36 -12.64 6.43
C ASP A 54 -4.60 -13.23 7.63
N PHE A 55 -3.53 -12.58 8.09
CA PHE A 55 -2.86 -12.92 9.34
C PHE A 55 -3.81 -12.81 10.54
N MET A 56 -4.57 -11.72 10.65
CA MET A 56 -5.55 -11.52 11.74
C MET A 56 -6.69 -12.54 11.69
N LYS A 57 -7.17 -12.93 10.49
CA LYS A 57 -8.16 -14.01 10.34
C LYS A 57 -7.61 -15.38 10.75
N GLN A 58 -6.34 -15.65 10.45
CA GLN A 58 -5.69 -16.91 10.82
C GLN A 58 -5.40 -16.97 12.33
N TYR A 59 -5.12 -15.83 12.97
CA TYR A 59 -4.88 -15.75 14.41
C TYR A 59 -6.15 -15.54 15.25
N GLU A 60 -7.31 -15.22 14.67
CA GLU A 60 -8.57 -15.04 15.40
C GLU A 60 -8.92 -16.27 16.27
N ALA A 61 -8.74 -17.48 15.74
CA ALA A 61 -9.01 -18.71 16.48
C ALA A 61 -8.05 -18.92 17.67
N VAL A 62 -6.76 -18.57 17.51
CA VAL A 62 -5.72 -18.73 18.54
C VAL A 62 -5.80 -17.61 19.58
N PHE A 63 -6.11 -16.40 19.16
CA PHE A 63 -6.23 -15.22 20.02
C PHE A 63 -7.46 -15.31 20.93
N VAL A 64 -8.58 -15.86 20.44
CA VAL A 64 -9.76 -16.13 21.27
C VAL A 64 -9.49 -17.24 22.29
N GLU A 65 -8.71 -18.26 21.92
CA GLU A 65 -8.31 -19.34 22.83
C GLU A 65 -7.35 -18.85 23.94
N GLU A 66 -6.45 -17.92 23.64
CA GLU A 66 -5.42 -17.44 24.57
C GLU A 66 -5.85 -16.19 25.38
N PHE A 67 -6.71 -15.31 24.84
CA PHE A 67 -7.10 -14.04 25.47
C PHE A 67 -8.62 -13.83 25.64
N GLY A 68 -9.47 -14.75 25.17
CA GLY A 68 -10.93 -14.59 25.20
C GLY A 68 -11.52 -14.48 26.61
N ALA A 69 -10.94 -15.19 27.59
CA ALA A 69 -11.41 -15.18 28.98
C ALA A 69 -11.23 -13.83 29.69
N GLU A 70 -10.24 -13.00 29.27
CA GLU A 70 -9.96 -11.72 29.92
C GLU A 70 -10.90 -10.59 29.47
N LEU A 71 -11.50 -10.72 28.28
CA LEU A 71 -12.50 -9.77 27.77
C LEU A 71 -13.91 -9.99 28.37
N GLU A 72 -14.25 -11.22 28.75
CA GLU A 72 -15.53 -11.52 29.42
C GLU A 72 -15.54 -11.04 30.88
N GLY A 73 -14.46 -11.25 31.65
CA GLY A 73 -14.37 -10.79 33.04
C GLY A 73 -14.43 -9.27 33.21
N ARG A 74 -14.09 -8.50 32.16
CA ARG A 74 -14.14 -7.03 32.17
C ARG A 74 -15.53 -6.45 31.89
N ARG A 75 -16.47 -7.25 31.38
CA ARG A 75 -17.87 -6.87 31.17
C ARG A 75 -18.74 -7.12 32.42
N GLU A 76 -18.36 -8.05 33.28
CA GLU A 76 -19.14 -8.42 34.46
C GLU A 76 -18.87 -7.56 35.70
N GLY A 77 -17.79 -6.78 35.72
CA GLY A 77 -17.38 -5.94 36.87
C GLY A 77 -18.04 -4.55 36.98
N ARG A 78 -19.22 -4.33 36.40
CA ARG A 78 -19.95 -3.06 36.54
C ARG A 78 -21.42 -3.30 36.88
N HIS A 79 -21.69 -3.66 38.14
CA HIS A 79 -23.03 -3.60 38.70
C HIS A 79 -23.01 -3.32 40.20
#